data_AF-A0A914HWR5-F1
#
_entry.id   AF-A0A914HWR5-F1
#
_cell.length_a   1.000
_cell.length_b   1.000
_cell.length_c   1.000
_cell.angle_alpha   90.00
_cell.angle_beta   90.00
_cell.angle_gamma   90.00
#
_symmetry.space_group_name_H-M   'P 1'
#
loop_
_entity.id
_entity.type
_entity.pdbx_description
1 polymer ?
#
loop_
_entity_poly.entity_id
_entity_poly.type
_entity_poly.pdbx_seq_one_letter_code
_entity_poly.pdbx_strand_id
1 'polypeptide(L)'
;MTIPRFPANLVHQGAVALDSLLKWSIKIFLPQFVGADMVLIERGEIYENFVEDMHNRGLRVCAWTVNDSNEMIWMAQKLKIPFLTDRPLNAHHLLDATDGVNNAEVALT
;
A
#
# COMPACT_ATOMS: atom_id res chain seq x y z
N MET A 1 -13.36 -6.38 38.09
CA MET A 1 -14.63 -7.09 37.87
C MET A 1 -15.31 -6.44 36.67
N THR A 2 -15.14 -7.01 35.47
CA THR A 2 -15.65 -6.44 34.21
C THR A 2 -17.10 -6.86 34.02
N ILE A 3 -18.01 -5.88 34.04
CA ILE A 3 -19.43 -6.11 33.81
C ILE A 3 -19.62 -6.34 32.30
N PRO A 4 -20.13 -7.51 31.84
CA PRO A 4 -20.36 -7.74 30.43
C PRO A 4 -21.54 -6.88 29.94
N ARG A 5 -21.31 -6.07 28.91
CA ARG A 5 -22.27 -5.07 28.40
C ARG A 5 -23.42 -5.66 27.57
N PHE A 6 -23.39 -6.95 27.24
CA PHE A 6 -24.48 -7.65 26.53
C PHE A 6 -24.70 -9.07 27.08
N PRO A 7 -25.96 -9.49 27.34
CA PRO A 7 -26.27 -10.77 28.00
C PRO A 7 -26.33 -11.99 27.05
N ALA A 8 -25.98 -11.85 25.76
CA ALA A 8 -26.12 -12.94 24.78
C ALA A 8 -24.87 -13.12 23.93
N ASN A 9 -24.21 -14.28 24.07
CA ASN A 9 -22.99 -14.65 23.34
C ASN A 9 -23.13 -14.57 21.81
N LEU A 10 -24.34 -14.78 21.27
CA LEU A 10 -24.62 -14.73 19.82
C LEU A 10 -24.58 -13.32 19.25
N VAL A 11 -25.06 -12.31 19.98
CA VAL A 11 -25.05 -10.91 19.52
C VAL A 11 -23.62 -10.37 19.51
N HIS A 12 -22.80 -10.81 20.46
CA HIS A 12 -21.38 -10.48 20.48
C HIS A 12 -20.62 -11.13 19.33
N GLN A 13 -20.85 -12.43 19.05
CA GLN A 13 -20.23 -13.10 17.89
C GLN A 13 -20.71 -12.51 16.56
N GLY A 14 -22.00 -12.14 16.46
CA GLY A 14 -22.53 -11.44 15.30
C GLY A 14 -21.91 -10.06 15.10
N ALA A 15 -21.72 -9.28 16.16
CA ALA A 15 -21.07 -7.98 16.09
C ALA A 15 -19.59 -8.09 15.66
N VAL A 16 -18.85 -9.08 16.18
CA VAL A 16 -17.46 -9.33 15.77
C VAL A 16 -17.38 -9.78 14.31
N ALA A 17 -18.26 -10.67 13.87
CA ALA A 17 -18.30 -11.10 12.48
C ALA A 17 -18.69 -9.97 11.51
N LEU A 18 -19.64 -9.11 11.90
CA LEU A 18 -20.04 -7.93 11.14
C LEU A 18 -18.90 -6.92 11.03
N ASP A 19 -18.15 -6.71 12.10
CA ASP A 19 -16.99 -5.81 12.11
C ASP A 19 -15.87 -6.34 11.19
N SER A 20 -15.65 -7.66 11.16
CA SER A 20 -14.72 -8.30 10.21
C SER A 20 -15.20 -8.21 8.76
N LEU A 21 -16.49 -8.44 8.50
CA LEU A 21 -17.08 -8.30 7.16
C LEU A 21 -17.03 -6.85 6.68
N LEU A 22 -17.26 -5.89 7.57
CA LEU A 22 -17.17 -4.47 7.27
C LEU A 22 -15.73 -4.09 6.91
N LYS A 23 -14.74 -4.50 7.70
CA LYS A 23 -13.31 -4.27 7.39
C LYS A 23 -12.91 -4.88 6.04
N TRP A 24 -13.41 -6.08 5.73
CA TRP A 24 -13.17 -6.75 4.46
C TRP A 24 -13.85 -6.01 3.29
N SER A 25 -15.10 -5.59 3.48
CA SER A 25 -15.85 -4.79 2.51
C SER A 25 -15.22 -3.41 2.26
N ILE A 26 -14.67 -2.77 3.30
CA ILE A 26 -13.93 -1.51 3.16
C ILE A 26 -12.68 -1.69 2.30
N LYS A 27 -11.97 -2.81 2.42
CA LYS A 27 -10.76 -3.05 1.63
C LYS A 27 -11.05 -3.40 0.17
N ILE A 28 -12.21 -3.96 -0.13
CA ILE A 28 -12.54 -4.48 -1.47
C ILE A 28 -13.52 -3.57 -2.22
N PHE A 29 -14.56 -3.12 -1.54
CA PHE A 29 -15.69 -2.45 -2.16
C PHE A 29 -15.55 -0.94 -2.15
N LEU A 30 -14.94 -0.36 -1.11
CA LEU A 30 -14.83 1.09 -0.97
C LEU A 30 -13.99 1.76 -2.08
N PRO A 31 -12.83 1.22 -2.49
CA PRO A 31 -12.07 1.82 -3.59
C PRO A 31 -12.90 1.90 -4.87
N GLN A 32 -13.63 0.82 -5.16
CA GLN A 32 -14.45 0.71 -6.38
C GLN A 32 -15.75 1.50 -6.30
N PHE A 33 -16.34 1.66 -5.10
CA PHE A 33 -17.59 2.41 -4.88
C PHE A 33 -17.36 3.93 -4.77
N VAL A 34 -16.22 4.36 -4.21
CA VAL A 34 -15.80 5.76 -4.18
C VAL A 34 -15.29 6.23 -5.55
N GLY A 35 -15.00 5.29 -6.46
CA GLY A 35 -14.34 5.59 -7.73
C GLY A 35 -12.87 5.97 -7.55
N ALA A 36 -12.25 5.51 -6.46
CA ALA A 36 -10.84 5.73 -6.19
C ALA A 36 -10.00 4.80 -7.07
N ASP A 37 -9.28 5.39 -8.02
CA ASP A 37 -8.32 4.70 -8.90
C ASP A 37 -7.01 4.33 -8.16
N MET A 38 -6.86 4.73 -6.89
CA MET A 38 -5.62 4.59 -6.12
C MET A 38 -5.87 4.28 -4.64
N VAL A 39 -5.11 3.32 -4.12
CA VAL A 39 -5.12 2.86 -2.72
C VAL A 39 -3.78 3.19 -2.06
N LEU A 40 -3.83 3.85 -0.91
CA LEU A 40 -2.65 4.22 -0.12
C LEU A 40 -2.42 3.15 0.98
N ILE A 41 -1.25 2.50 0.97
CA ILE A 41 -0.94 1.34 1.82
C ILE A 41 0.37 1.56 2.57
N GLU A 42 0.44 1.06 3.80
CA GLU A 42 1.64 1.14 4.63
C GLU A 42 2.78 0.31 4.01
N ARG A 43 4.00 0.86 4.03
CA ARG A 43 5.23 0.23 3.50
C ARG A 43 5.42 -1.25 3.88
N GLY A 44 5.00 -1.66 5.09
CA GLY A 44 5.21 -3.00 5.61
C GLY A 44 4.30 -4.07 5.02
N GLU A 45 3.20 -3.69 4.37
CA GLU A 45 2.23 -4.62 3.78
C GLU A 45 2.37 -4.74 2.25
N ILE A 46 3.36 -4.08 1.65
CA ILE A 46 3.53 -4.02 0.20
C ILE A 46 4.45 -5.15 -0.27
N TYR A 47 3.87 -6.06 -1.06
CA TYR A 47 4.57 -7.12 -1.74
C TYR A 47 4.31 -7.03 -3.26
N GLU A 48 5.24 -7.53 -4.06
CA GLU A 48 5.16 -7.49 -5.53
C GLU A 48 3.86 -8.11 -6.06
N ASN A 49 3.53 -9.33 -5.60
CA ASN A 49 2.29 -10.03 -5.97
C ASN A 49 1.02 -9.25 -5.59
N PHE A 50 1.05 -8.52 -4.47
CA PHE A 50 -0.09 -7.73 -4.03
C PHE A 50 -0.32 -6.53 -4.97
N VAL A 51 0.76 -5.87 -5.39
CA VAL A 51 0.68 -4.76 -6.35
C VAL A 51 0.16 -5.25 -7.70
N GLU A 52 0.62 -6.41 -8.16
CA GLU A 52 0.15 -7.03 -9.41
C GLU A 52 -1.34 -7.39 -9.34
N ASP A 53 -1.78 -7.99 -8.24
CA ASP A 53 -3.20 -8.31 -8.01
C ASP A 53 -4.08 -7.05 -7.99
N MET A 54 -3.60 -5.96 -7.41
CA MET A 54 -4.30 -4.67 -7.41
C MET A 54 -4.30 -4.02 -8.80
N HIS A 55 -3.19 -4.09 -9.52
CA HIS A 55 -3.08 -3.58 -10.88
C HIS A 55 -4.03 -4.33 -11.83
N ASN A 56 -4.12 -5.65 -11.70
CA ASN A 56 -5.07 -6.49 -12.45
C ASN A 56 -6.54 -6.16 -12.14
N ARG A 57 -6.82 -5.59 -10.96
CA ARG A 57 -8.14 -5.07 -10.57
C ARG A 57 -8.39 -3.64 -11.04
N GLY A 58 -7.42 -3.02 -11.73
CA GLY A 58 -7.48 -1.63 -12.17
C GLY A 58 -7.26 -0.62 -11.04
N LEU A 59 -6.61 -1.02 -9.95
CA LEU A 59 -6.30 -0.16 -8.81
C LEU A 59 -4.81 0.15 -8.76
N ARG A 60 -4.46 1.42 -8.63
CA ARG A 60 -3.07 1.85 -8.39
C ARG A 60 -2.73 1.73 -6.91
N VAL A 61 -1.57 1.19 -6.59
CA VAL A 61 -1.08 1.12 -5.20
C VAL A 61 -0.08 2.25 -4.99
N CYS A 62 -0.21 2.96 -3.88
CA CYS A 62 0.72 4.00 -3.45
C CYS A 62 1.20 3.67 -2.03
N ALA A 63 2.52 3.77 -1.79
CA ALA A 63 3.12 3.46 -0.49
C ALA A 63 3.20 4.70 0.41
N TRP A 64 3.00 4.56 1.73
CA TRP A 64 3.31 5.63 2.69
C TRP A 64 3.82 5.05 4.04
N THR A 65 4.58 5.78 4.86
CA THR A 65 5.65 6.72 4.47
C THR A 65 6.98 5.96 4.36
N VAL A 66 7.65 6.09 3.22
CA VAL A 66 8.92 5.41 2.94
C VAL A 66 10.05 6.37 3.30
N ASN A 67 10.78 6.04 4.36
CA ASN A 67 11.84 6.90 4.91
C ASN A 67 13.26 6.36 4.65
N ASP A 68 13.37 5.12 4.17
CA ASP A 68 14.63 4.45 3.87
C ASP A 68 14.95 4.51 2.38
N SER A 69 16.15 4.96 2.04
CA SER A 69 16.64 5.12 0.66
C SER A 69 16.56 3.83 -0.16
N ASN A 70 16.92 2.70 0.44
CA ASN A 70 16.88 1.41 -0.25
C ASN A 70 15.46 0.99 -0.60
N GLU A 71 14.49 1.29 0.27
CA GLU A 71 13.09 0.98 -0.01
C GLU A 71 12.48 1.94 -1.02
N MET A 72 12.86 3.22 -0.99
CA MET A 72 12.45 4.19 -2.01
C MET A 72 12.90 3.72 -3.41
N ILE A 73 14.15 3.30 -3.54
CA ILE A 73 14.69 2.76 -4.80
C ILE A 73 13.98 1.47 -5.19
N TRP A 74 13.76 0.55 -4.23
CA TRP A 74 13.07 -0.71 -4.49
C TRP A 74 11.61 -0.49 -4.94
N MET A 75 10.88 0.40 -4.30
CA MET A 75 9.50 0.73 -4.68
C MET A 75 9.42 1.45 -6.02
N ALA A 76 10.36 2.35 -6.31
CA ALA A 76 10.44 3.08 -7.58
C ALA A 76 10.85 2.18 -8.76
N GLN A 77 11.95 1.44 -8.60
CA GLN A 77 12.56 0.69 -9.71
C GLN A 77 11.93 -0.68 -9.90
N LYS A 78 11.68 -1.41 -8.80
CA LYS A 78 11.18 -2.77 -8.87
C LYS A 78 9.66 -2.80 -8.94
N LEU A 79 8.98 -2.14 -7.99
CA LEU A 79 7.51 -2.18 -7.93
C LEU A 79 6.85 -1.14 -8.84
N LYS A 80 7.59 -0.12 -9.29
CA LYS A 80 7.10 0.97 -10.15
C LYS A 80 5.85 1.65 -9.58
N ILE A 81 5.78 1.78 -8.26
CA ILE A 81 4.66 2.39 -7.56
C ILE A 81 5.02 3.78 -7.02
N PRO A 82 4.09 4.74 -7.00
CA PRO A 82 4.29 6.00 -6.30
C PRO A 82 4.41 5.76 -4.78
N PHE A 83 5.20 6.58 -4.11
CA PHE A 83 5.38 6.53 -2.66
C PHE A 83 5.41 7.93 -2.05
N LEU A 84 4.93 8.05 -0.81
CA LEU A 84 5.07 9.23 0.02
C LEU A 84 6.30 9.10 0.90
N THR A 85 7.09 10.17 0.99
CA THR A 85 8.25 10.27 1.86
C THR A 85 8.26 11.62 2.56
N ASP A 86 8.70 11.63 3.82
CA ASP A 86 8.92 12.86 4.58
C ASP A 86 10.25 13.55 4.16
N ARG A 87 11.05 12.91 3.30
CA ARG A 87 12.36 13.39 2.84
C ARG A 87 12.40 13.57 1.30
N PRO A 88 11.63 14.52 0.73
CA PRO A 88 11.50 14.67 -0.72
C PRO A 88 12.82 15.00 -1.43
N LEU A 89 13.70 15.79 -0.79
CA LEU A 89 15.02 16.15 -1.37
C LEU A 89 15.92 14.93 -1.53
N ASN A 90 15.96 14.05 -0.52
CA ASN A 90 16.76 12.84 -0.58
C ASN A 90 16.21 11.88 -1.64
N ALA A 91 14.89 11.75 -1.75
CA ALA A 91 14.26 10.92 -2.77
C ALA A 91 14.61 11.42 -4.19
N HIS A 92 14.52 12.72 -4.45
CA HIS A 92 14.85 13.29 -5.77
C HIS A 92 16.29 12.99 -6.18
N HIS A 93 17.25 13.20 -5.27
CA HIS A 93 18.66 12.92 -5.55
C HIS A 93 18.93 11.43 -5.82
N LEU A 94 18.24 10.54 -5.11
CA LEU A 94 18.39 9.10 -5.31
C LEU A 94 17.81 8.65 -6.65
N LEU A 95 16.62 9.15 -7.01
CA LEU A 95 15.96 8.82 -8.28
C LEU A 95 16.80 9.31 -9.47
N ASP A 96 17.28 10.56 -9.43
CA ASP A 96 18.16 11.10 -10.48
C ASP A 96 19.46 10.30 -10.63
N ALA A 97 20.09 9.93 -9.50
CA ALA A 97 21.30 9.13 -9.51
C ALA A 97 21.05 7.74 -10.10
N THR A 98 19.91 7.12 -9.77
CA THR A 98 19.56 5.80 -10.30
C THR A 98 19.17 5.83 -11.77
N ASP A 99 18.50 6.88 -12.25
CA ASP A 99 18.17 7.05 -13.65
C ASP A 99 19.43 7.28 -14.50
N GLY A 100 20.38 8.06 -13.98
CA GLY A 100 21.70 8.24 -14.60
C GLY A 100 22.46 6.93 -14.78
N VAL A 101 22.44 6.04 -13.77
CA VAL A 101 23.08 4.71 -13.84
C VAL A 101 22.41 3.80 -14.86
N ASN A 102 21.07 3.72 -14.85
CA ASN A 102 20.33 2.90 -15.80
C ASN A 102 20.61 3.33 -17.26
N ASN A 103 20.63 4.64 -17.51
CA ASN A 103 20.92 5.17 -18.85
C ASN A 103 22.36 4.87 -19.30
N ALA A 104 23.33 4.85 -18.38
CA ALA A 104 24.71 4.49 -18.68
C ALA A 104 24.88 2.99 -18.96
N GLU A 105 24.16 2.12 -18.25
CA GLU A 105 24.21 0.66 -18.45
C GLU A 105 23.57 0.27 -19.80
N VAL A 106 22.46 0.92 -20.17
CA VAL A 106 21.80 0.73 -21.47
C VAL A 106 22.65 1.24 -22.64
N ALA A 107 23.46 2.28 -22.45
CA ALA A 107 24.35 2.80 -23.49
C ALA A 107 25.59 1.92 -23.76
N LEU A 108 25.87 0.95 -22.88
CA LEU A 108 27.01 0.04 -22.97
C LEU A 108 26.64 -1.37 -23.50
N THR A 109 25.37 -1.60 -23.84
CA THR A 109 24.84 -2.85 -24.42
C THR A 109 24.46 -2.64 -25.88
#